data_AF-R7QN77-F1
#
_entry.id   AF-R7QN77-F1
#
_cell.length_a   1.000
_cell.length_b   1.000
_cell.length_c   1.000
_cell.angle_alpha   90.00
_cell.angle_beta   90.00
_cell.angle_gamma   90.00
#
_symmetry.space_group_name_H-M   'P 1'
#
loop_
_entity.id
_entity.type
_entity.pdbx_description
1 polymer ?
#
loop_
_entity_poly.entity_id
_entity_poly.type
_entity_poly.pdbx_seq_one_letter_code
_entity_poly.pdbx_strand_id
1 'polypeptide(L)'
;MVTERFLDGLVLPKGEVRMKERGRLPARADEDRFFYRYFWEHAKTENEQHLNGVFLARAEDFRRINGYDERINTYGWDDSDLYARLGSEGAGTDLGLRPVEIRPGAVSHMQHGDALRGANQHLVMGPSLETQVNSQATAALPSWTKVGTLQETEFEYNLHSKDGQLVSAHIIRTPRALLDLVSRQEQISIIDEATNRLLHDIYGFPWSVLSEINRSRGELVRSLASLGRSTHWQSGNGFIFAEVGGTVPERLAGMASAIGLAMKYERPLFLAWSSGTREEPTPRITDFFDVDNSGAVDDAFDAATGVRPSKGARVYQVGRWKCRALVDICAQTDTAFKMMSEFRSGGHDDEMVAAQAVLDVLHGKTPGKRNILLRLEGTFPLQKTEERARALASLTPSRALTDHMTKLGDTSDHLGVYIGSGVRLKGVEAMVRRLNSHNGAASKYFVTGAKKAIVEQARPMLRYAENMVASATGDEPQGSTEEIRDTIRDIAELYGLSHCKSMVNDGRPPVAVSEVMHLLKRRSLKFL
;
A
#
# COMPACT_ATOMS: atom_id res chain seq x y z
N MET A 1 -43.90 12.57 3.59
CA MET A 1 -45.37 12.50 3.71
C MET A 1 -45.75 11.10 4.15
N VAL A 2 -45.73 10.85 5.45
CA VAL A 2 -46.42 9.76 6.16
C VAL A 2 -46.74 10.36 7.53
N THR A 3 -48.02 10.58 7.78
CA THR A 3 -48.57 11.07 9.05
C THR A 3 -49.11 9.87 9.79
N GLU A 4 -48.62 9.60 11.00
CA GLU A 4 -49.41 8.85 11.98
C GLU A 4 -49.20 9.39 13.40
N ARG A 5 -50.34 9.47 14.09
CA ARG A 5 -50.61 10.17 15.35
C ARG A 5 -49.97 9.43 16.52
N PHE A 6 -49.24 10.15 17.37
CA PHE A 6 -49.28 9.95 18.82
C PHE A 6 -48.94 11.28 19.50
N LEU A 7 -49.74 11.64 20.50
CA LEU A 7 -49.64 12.73 21.49
C LEU A 7 -50.86 13.65 21.47
N ASP A 8 -51.98 13.13 21.96
CA ASP A 8 -53.00 13.96 22.59
C ASP A 8 -52.53 14.35 24.00
N GLY A 9 -52.56 15.65 24.29
CA GLY A 9 -52.52 16.16 25.67
C GLY A 9 -51.28 16.94 26.07
N LEU A 10 -50.88 17.98 25.33
CA LEU A 10 -50.13 19.09 25.92
C LEU A 10 -50.62 20.43 25.36
N VAL A 11 -51.49 21.09 26.10
CA VAL A 11 -51.84 22.49 25.88
C VAL A 11 -50.71 23.33 26.47
N LEU A 12 -49.87 23.93 25.62
CA LEU A 12 -48.88 24.91 26.06
C LEU A 12 -49.56 26.27 26.27
N PRO A 13 -49.42 26.91 27.45
CA PRO A 13 -49.95 28.24 27.67
C PRO A 13 -49.10 29.29 26.95
N LYS A 14 -49.76 30.26 26.31
CA LYS A 14 -49.13 31.44 25.73
C LYS A 14 -48.60 32.35 26.85
N GLY A 15 -47.29 32.32 27.06
CA GLY A 15 -46.55 33.26 27.90
C GLY A 15 -45.05 33.02 27.72
N GLU A 16 -44.22 34.06 27.76
CA GLU A 16 -42.76 33.97 27.71
C GLU A 16 -42.25 32.89 28.68
N VAL A 17 -41.73 31.78 28.13
CA VAL A 17 -41.11 30.73 28.92
C VAL A 17 -39.66 31.14 29.17
N ARG A 18 -39.41 31.85 30.28
CA ARG A 18 -38.09 31.77 30.92
C ARG A 18 -37.98 30.36 31.51
N MET A 19 -37.18 29.49 30.88
CA MET A 19 -36.79 28.23 31.48
C MET A 19 -36.06 28.53 32.80
N LYS A 20 -36.75 28.33 33.94
CA LYS A 20 -36.10 28.28 35.25
C LYS A 20 -35.26 27.01 35.30
N GLU A 21 -33.96 27.16 35.49
CA GLU A 21 -33.05 26.07 35.85
C GLU A 21 -33.69 25.22 36.96
N ARG A 22 -34.05 23.98 36.63
CA ARG A 22 -34.41 23.00 37.64
C ARG A 22 -33.12 22.60 38.35
N GLY A 23 -33.11 22.81 39.66
CA GLY A 23 -31.96 22.55 40.52
C GLY A 23 -31.36 21.15 40.32
N ARG A 24 -30.02 21.10 40.42
CA ARG A 24 -29.22 19.88 40.44
C ARG A 24 -29.86 18.83 41.35
N LEU A 25 -30.35 17.75 40.76
CA LEU A 25 -30.68 16.53 41.50
C LEU A 25 -29.39 15.95 42.11
N PRO A 26 -29.41 15.46 43.35
CA PRO A 26 -28.23 14.88 43.98
C PRO A 26 -27.83 13.58 43.26
N ALA A 27 -26.54 13.43 43.01
CA ALA A 27 -25.93 12.24 42.44
C ALA A 27 -26.12 11.05 43.40
N ARG A 28 -27.06 10.15 43.10
CA ARG A 28 -26.98 8.77 43.59
C ARG A 28 -25.80 8.10 42.90
N ALA A 29 -24.97 7.39 43.67
CA ALA A 29 -23.91 6.54 43.13
C ALA A 29 -24.52 5.57 42.11
N ASP A 30 -23.98 5.62 40.89
CA ASP A 30 -24.68 5.35 39.62
C ASP A 30 -24.19 4.04 38.99
N GLU A 31 -24.24 2.93 39.74
CA GLU A 31 -23.73 1.62 39.25
C GLU A 31 -24.60 0.99 38.13
N ASP A 32 -25.81 1.52 37.90
CA ASP A 32 -26.78 0.99 36.92
C ASP A 32 -26.96 1.87 35.67
N ARG A 33 -26.00 2.75 35.38
CA ARG A 33 -26.12 3.70 34.28
C ARG A 33 -25.51 3.16 32.99
N PHE A 34 -26.35 2.97 31.97
CA PHE A 34 -25.97 2.38 30.69
C PHE A 34 -26.59 3.10 29.48
N PHE A 35 -26.03 2.83 28.31
CA PHE A 35 -26.63 3.15 27.01
C PHE A 35 -26.55 1.93 26.10
N TYR A 36 -27.47 1.81 25.15
CA TYR A 36 -27.45 0.75 24.16
C TYR A 36 -26.72 1.20 22.90
N ARG A 37 -25.93 0.32 22.29
CA ARG A 37 -25.34 0.53 20.96
C ARG A 37 -25.19 -0.78 20.22
N TYR A 38 -25.01 -0.71 18.92
CA TYR A 38 -24.49 -1.83 18.16
C TYR A 38 -22.95 -1.88 18.26
N PHE A 39 -22.39 -3.09 18.39
CA PHE A 39 -20.94 -3.32 18.32
C PHE A 39 -20.61 -3.90 16.96
N TRP A 40 -19.97 -3.10 16.09
CA TRP A 40 -19.61 -3.54 14.74
C TRP A 40 -18.63 -4.73 14.78
N GLU A 41 -17.86 -4.89 15.86
CA GLU A 41 -16.96 -6.00 16.12
C GLU A 41 -17.71 -7.34 16.23
N HIS A 42 -18.98 -7.31 16.61
CA HIS A 42 -19.85 -8.48 16.73
C HIS A 42 -20.69 -8.74 15.47
N ALA A 43 -20.51 -7.93 14.41
CA ALA A 43 -21.23 -8.08 13.15
C ALA A 43 -20.92 -9.45 12.49
N LYS A 44 -21.97 -10.16 12.08
CA LYS A 44 -21.87 -11.47 11.41
C LYS A 44 -21.66 -11.35 9.90
N THR A 45 -22.00 -10.20 9.33
CA THR A 45 -21.87 -9.90 7.91
C THR A 45 -21.27 -8.51 7.72
N GLU A 46 -20.68 -8.26 6.56
CA GLU A 46 -20.18 -6.93 6.19
C GLU A 46 -21.31 -5.87 6.24
N ASN A 47 -22.53 -6.23 5.82
CA ASN A 47 -23.67 -5.32 5.90
C ASN A 47 -24.09 -4.97 7.34
N GLU A 48 -23.90 -5.87 8.30
CA GLU A 48 -24.20 -5.60 9.71
C GLU A 48 -23.21 -4.61 10.35
N GLN A 49 -22.00 -4.43 9.80
CA GLN A 49 -21.05 -3.42 10.30
C GLN A 49 -21.60 -1.99 10.17
N HIS A 50 -22.50 -1.76 9.22
CA HIS A 50 -23.16 -0.47 9.03
C HIS A 50 -24.22 -0.13 10.10
N LEU A 51 -24.48 -1.04 11.04
CA LEU A 51 -25.32 -0.78 12.21
C LEU A 51 -24.57 -0.01 13.31
N ASN A 52 -23.27 0.27 13.16
CA ASN A 52 -22.46 0.94 14.19
C ASN A 52 -23.07 2.26 14.69
N GLY A 53 -23.77 3.01 13.83
CA GLY A 53 -24.41 4.28 14.22
C GLY A 53 -25.71 4.13 15.03
N VAL A 54 -26.21 2.91 15.26
CA VAL A 54 -27.46 2.67 16.01
C VAL A 54 -27.17 2.67 17.51
N PHE A 55 -27.81 3.58 18.25
CA PHE A 55 -27.72 3.66 19.70
C PHE A 55 -29.03 4.12 20.35
N LEU A 56 -29.17 3.84 21.65
CA LEU A 56 -30.22 4.41 22.50
C LEU A 56 -29.61 4.88 23.81
N ALA A 57 -29.81 6.14 24.17
CA ALA A 57 -29.38 6.72 25.43
C ALA A 57 -30.54 7.48 26.10
N ARG A 58 -30.44 7.72 27.41
CA ARG A 58 -31.36 8.63 28.09
C ARG A 58 -31.14 10.04 27.56
N ALA A 59 -32.23 10.77 27.30
CA ALA A 59 -32.14 12.14 26.80
C ALA A 59 -31.34 13.07 27.73
N GLU A 60 -31.33 12.80 29.03
CA GLU A 60 -30.51 13.53 30.00
C GLU A 60 -29.00 13.29 29.82
N ASP A 61 -28.59 12.05 29.50
CA ASP A 61 -27.19 11.70 29.29
C ASP A 61 -26.68 12.29 27.99
N PHE A 62 -27.48 12.19 26.92
CA PHE A 62 -27.18 12.83 25.64
C PHE A 62 -27.03 14.35 25.80
N ARG A 63 -27.92 15.00 26.57
CA ARG A 63 -27.82 16.44 26.88
C ARG A 63 -26.58 16.78 27.72
N ARG A 64 -26.18 15.93 28.67
CA ARG A 64 -25.00 16.16 29.53
C ARG A 64 -23.68 16.19 28.76
N ILE A 65 -23.60 15.52 27.61
CA ILE A 65 -22.44 15.57 26.72
C ILE A 65 -22.62 16.57 25.57
N ASN A 66 -23.66 17.40 25.59
CA ASN A 66 -24.00 18.34 24.50
C ASN A 66 -24.30 17.67 23.15
N GLY A 67 -24.80 16.42 23.15
CA GLY A 67 -25.15 15.70 21.92
C GLY A 67 -23.96 15.35 21.04
N TYR A 68 -24.16 15.35 19.71
CA TYR A 68 -23.11 15.12 18.72
C TYR A 68 -22.12 16.28 18.67
N ASP A 69 -20.85 15.99 18.35
CA ASP A 69 -19.86 17.04 18.11
C ASP A 69 -20.12 17.69 16.75
N GLU A 70 -20.80 18.83 16.77
CA GLU A 70 -21.23 19.55 15.57
C GLU A 70 -20.06 20.17 14.78
N ARG A 71 -18.83 20.12 15.30
CA ARG A 71 -17.61 20.49 14.55
C ARG A 71 -17.26 19.43 13.50
N ILE A 72 -17.75 18.19 13.66
CA ILE A 72 -17.67 17.12 12.66
C ILE A 72 -18.69 17.41 11.56
N ASN A 73 -18.23 18.02 10.47
CA ASN A 73 -19.07 18.38 9.32
C ASN A 73 -18.69 17.61 8.04
N THR A 74 -17.86 16.58 8.17
CA THR A 74 -17.45 15.65 7.11
C THR A 74 -17.86 14.22 7.47
N TYR A 75 -17.56 13.24 6.62
CA TYR A 75 -18.06 11.89 6.84
C TYR A 75 -17.37 11.11 7.96
N GLY A 76 -18.19 10.59 8.88
CA GLY A 76 -17.84 9.56 9.85
C GLY A 76 -17.15 10.07 11.11
N TRP A 77 -16.96 9.15 12.06
CA TRP A 77 -16.43 9.34 13.42
C TRP A 77 -17.38 9.99 14.44
N ASP A 78 -18.52 10.52 14.01
CA ASP A 78 -19.54 11.13 14.86
C ASP A 78 -20.12 10.16 15.91
N ASP A 79 -20.37 8.92 15.51
CA ASP A 79 -20.81 7.84 16.40
C ASP A 79 -19.74 7.45 17.44
N SER A 80 -18.50 7.33 16.99
CA SER A 80 -17.36 6.90 17.80
C SER A 80 -16.98 7.96 18.84
N ASP A 81 -16.98 9.25 18.45
CA ASP A 81 -16.85 10.37 19.37
C ASP A 81 -18.00 10.39 20.40
N LEU A 82 -19.25 10.23 19.95
CA LEU A 82 -20.41 10.18 20.85
C LEU A 82 -20.27 9.04 21.87
N TYR A 83 -19.87 7.84 21.44
CA TYR A 83 -19.72 6.68 22.32
C TYR A 83 -18.56 6.84 23.29
N ALA A 84 -17.45 7.47 22.89
CA ALA A 84 -16.34 7.77 23.78
C ALA A 84 -16.77 8.73 24.91
N ARG A 85 -17.58 9.75 24.59
CA ARG A 85 -18.08 10.72 25.58
C ARG A 85 -19.15 10.12 26.51
N LEU A 86 -20.04 9.27 25.98
CA LEU A 86 -21.02 8.53 26.79
C LEU A 86 -20.35 7.46 27.68
N GLY A 87 -19.41 6.70 27.12
CA GLY A 87 -18.91 5.45 27.68
C GLY A 87 -17.93 5.59 28.85
N SER A 88 -17.57 4.45 29.44
CA SER A 88 -16.47 4.27 30.41
C SER A 88 -15.20 3.65 29.80
N GLU A 89 -15.21 3.33 28.50
CA GLU A 89 -14.09 2.70 27.81
C GLU A 89 -13.36 3.72 26.94
N GLY A 90 -12.08 3.98 27.24
CA GLY A 90 -11.19 4.84 26.44
C GLY A 90 -10.62 6.05 27.17
N ALA A 91 -9.65 6.72 26.54
CA ALA A 91 -9.16 8.02 27.00
C ALA A 91 -10.14 9.11 26.52
N GLY A 92 -10.80 9.81 27.45
CA GLY A 92 -11.78 10.86 27.12
C GLY A 92 -13.22 10.58 27.57
N THR A 93 -13.43 9.61 28.46
CA THR A 93 -14.76 9.28 29.03
C THR A 93 -15.27 10.44 29.88
N ASP A 94 -16.38 11.06 29.48
CA ASP A 94 -16.97 12.19 30.21
C ASP A 94 -18.05 11.74 31.20
N LEU A 95 -18.86 10.72 30.85
CA LEU A 95 -19.94 10.21 31.71
C LEU A 95 -19.70 8.84 32.33
N GLY A 96 -18.88 7.99 31.73
CA GLY A 96 -18.57 6.67 32.29
C GLY A 96 -19.74 5.67 32.23
N LEU A 97 -20.67 5.81 31.28
CA LEU A 97 -21.80 4.88 31.14
C LEU A 97 -21.32 3.54 30.62
N ARG A 98 -21.92 2.45 31.10
CA ARG A 98 -21.64 1.11 30.58
C ARG A 98 -22.35 0.92 29.23
N PRO A 99 -21.66 0.56 28.13
CA PRO A 99 -22.34 0.22 26.90
C PRO A 99 -23.04 -1.15 27.02
N VAL A 100 -24.22 -1.28 26.42
CA VAL A 100 -25.00 -2.52 26.34
C VAL A 100 -25.29 -2.82 24.88
N GLU A 101 -25.04 -4.05 24.45
CA GLU A 101 -25.27 -4.44 23.06
C GLU A 101 -26.77 -4.48 22.74
N ILE A 102 -27.15 -3.85 21.63
CA ILE A 102 -28.47 -4.06 21.03
C ILE A 102 -28.50 -5.49 20.51
N ARG A 103 -29.50 -6.26 20.96
CA ARG A 103 -29.65 -7.68 20.60
C ARG A 103 -29.47 -7.89 19.08
N PRO A 104 -28.56 -8.79 18.65
CA PRO A 104 -28.38 -9.10 17.24
C PRO A 104 -29.70 -9.50 16.57
N GLY A 105 -29.98 -8.93 15.40
CA GLY A 105 -31.22 -9.15 14.63
C GLY A 105 -32.43 -8.31 15.07
N ALA A 106 -32.32 -7.47 16.11
CA ALA A 106 -33.38 -6.52 16.48
C ALA A 106 -33.48 -5.34 15.49
N VAL A 107 -32.38 -5.05 14.79
CA VAL A 107 -32.27 -4.04 13.75
C VAL A 107 -31.56 -4.64 12.53
N SER A 108 -31.88 -4.14 11.34
CA SER A 108 -31.26 -4.57 10.08
C SER A 108 -30.90 -3.36 9.24
N HIS A 109 -29.70 -3.37 8.65
CA HIS A 109 -29.29 -2.34 7.71
C HIS A 109 -29.93 -2.57 6.33
N MET A 110 -30.56 -1.55 5.76
CA MET A 110 -31.05 -1.59 4.38
C MET A 110 -29.86 -1.55 3.43
N GLN A 111 -29.56 -2.68 2.80
CA GLN A 111 -28.37 -2.80 1.97
C GLN A 111 -28.37 -1.81 0.81
N HIS A 112 -27.28 -1.06 0.66
CA HIS A 112 -27.02 -0.17 -0.44
C HIS A 112 -25.51 -0.14 -0.74
N GLY A 113 -25.11 0.16 -1.98
CA GLY A 113 -23.69 0.28 -2.33
C GLY A 113 -23.03 1.53 -1.74
N ASP A 114 -21.71 1.50 -1.52
CA ASP A 114 -20.96 2.66 -1.00
C ASP A 114 -21.07 3.90 -1.90
N ALA A 115 -21.30 3.72 -3.19
CA ALA A 115 -21.55 4.83 -4.12
C ALA A 115 -22.75 5.70 -3.68
N LEU A 116 -23.78 5.10 -3.09
CA LEU A 116 -24.95 5.83 -2.58
C LEU A 116 -24.64 6.57 -1.27
N ARG A 117 -23.64 6.14 -0.51
CA ARG A 117 -23.18 6.84 0.72
C ARG A 117 -22.51 8.16 0.34
N GLY A 118 -21.64 8.13 -0.67
CA GLY A 118 -20.91 9.31 -1.12
C GLY A 118 -21.70 10.25 -2.03
N ALA A 119 -22.77 9.78 -2.70
CA ALA A 119 -23.50 10.55 -3.70
C ALA A 119 -24.10 11.87 -3.17
N ASN A 120 -24.45 11.91 -1.88
CA ASN A 120 -25.07 13.07 -1.24
C ASN A 120 -24.13 13.77 -0.25
N GLN A 121 -22.83 13.49 -0.32
CA GLN A 121 -21.85 14.02 0.61
C GLN A 121 -20.82 14.85 -0.14
N HIS A 122 -20.42 15.98 0.45
CA HIS A 122 -19.31 16.78 -0.04
C HIS A 122 -17.98 16.12 0.36
N LEU A 123 -17.76 14.90 -0.14
CA LEU A 123 -16.55 14.15 0.12
C LEU A 123 -15.37 14.83 -0.59
N VAL A 124 -14.46 15.38 0.19
CA VAL A 124 -13.22 15.97 -0.33
C VAL A 124 -12.15 14.89 -0.44
N MET A 125 -12.15 13.94 0.49
CA MET A 125 -11.08 12.97 0.70
C MET A 125 -11.56 11.51 0.68
N GLY A 126 -12.87 11.30 0.71
CA GLY A 126 -13.51 9.99 0.73
C GLY A 126 -13.78 9.48 2.15
N PRO A 127 -14.75 8.57 2.34
CA PRO A 127 -15.32 8.24 3.65
C PRO A 127 -14.29 7.82 4.70
N SER A 128 -13.38 6.91 4.33
CA SER A 128 -12.40 6.34 5.26
C SER A 128 -11.32 7.35 5.68
N LEU A 129 -10.90 8.24 4.77
CA LEU A 129 -9.91 9.27 5.13
C LEU A 129 -10.55 10.33 6.02
N GLU A 130 -11.77 10.78 5.70
CA GLU A 130 -12.49 11.75 6.54
C GLU A 130 -12.74 11.21 7.95
N THR A 131 -13.12 9.93 8.08
CA THR A 131 -13.25 9.27 9.39
C THR A 131 -11.95 9.32 10.19
N GLN A 132 -10.79 9.04 9.56
CA GLN A 132 -9.49 9.11 10.22
C GLN A 132 -9.10 10.56 10.58
N VAL A 133 -9.38 11.52 9.70
CA VAL A 133 -9.14 12.95 9.96
C VAL A 133 -9.96 13.44 11.15
N ASN A 134 -11.25 13.10 11.20
CA ASN A 134 -12.14 13.45 12.32
C ASN A 134 -11.66 12.79 13.62
N SER A 135 -11.19 11.54 13.56
CA SER A 135 -10.59 10.85 14.70
C SER A 135 -9.39 11.60 15.28
N GLN A 136 -8.43 11.98 14.43
CA GLN A 136 -7.25 12.69 14.88
C GLN A 136 -7.56 14.12 15.33
N ALA A 137 -8.47 14.82 14.64
CA ALA A 137 -8.82 16.19 14.97
C ALA A 137 -9.64 16.33 16.26
N THR A 138 -10.57 15.39 16.53
CA THR A 138 -11.29 15.34 17.81
C THR A 138 -10.35 15.08 18.98
N ALA A 139 -9.34 14.22 18.79
CA ALA A 139 -8.32 13.94 19.81
C ALA A 139 -7.39 15.14 20.09
N ALA A 140 -7.14 16.00 19.09
CA ALA A 140 -6.30 17.19 19.23
C ALA A 140 -7.02 18.38 19.90
N LEU A 141 -8.35 18.37 19.93
CA LEU A 141 -9.16 19.49 20.43
C LEU A 141 -9.78 19.17 21.81
N PRO A 142 -10.22 20.21 22.56
CA PRO A 142 -11.02 19.98 23.76
C PRO A 142 -12.29 19.17 23.43
N SER A 143 -12.63 18.22 24.32
CA SER A 143 -13.87 17.42 24.23
C SER A 143 -15.08 18.32 24.04
N TRP A 144 -15.99 17.92 23.14
CA TRP A 144 -17.25 18.61 22.87
C TRP A 144 -18.11 18.77 24.14
N THR A 145 -18.05 17.85 25.10
CA THR A 145 -18.75 17.99 26.39
C THR A 145 -18.35 19.27 27.13
N LYS A 146 -17.11 19.73 26.95
CA LYS A 146 -16.57 20.92 27.65
C LYS A 146 -16.85 22.22 26.90
N VAL A 147 -16.95 22.18 25.58
CA VAL A 147 -17.01 23.40 24.73
C VAL A 147 -18.31 23.55 23.94
N GLY A 148 -19.13 22.50 23.85
CA GLY A 148 -20.32 22.45 23.00
C GLY A 148 -21.33 23.55 23.31
N THR A 149 -21.56 23.86 24.59
CA THR A 149 -22.48 24.95 24.99
C THR A 149 -22.06 26.34 24.49
N LEU A 150 -20.78 26.53 24.11
CA LEU A 150 -20.27 27.80 23.58
C LEU A 150 -20.19 27.80 22.05
N GLN A 151 -20.35 26.64 21.42
CA GLN A 151 -20.07 26.44 20.00
C GLN A 151 -21.22 25.74 19.26
N GLU A 152 -22.33 25.44 19.93
CA GLU A 152 -23.50 24.80 19.32
C GLU A 152 -24.10 25.62 18.17
N THR A 153 -24.75 24.90 17.26
CA THR A 153 -25.51 25.47 16.16
C THR A 153 -26.67 26.25 16.73
N GLU A 154 -26.72 27.53 16.37
CA GLU A 154 -27.82 28.40 16.76
C GLU A 154 -28.93 28.31 15.72
N PHE A 155 -30.15 28.10 16.17
CA PHE A 155 -31.33 27.98 15.33
C PHE A 155 -32.34 29.10 15.61
N GLU A 156 -32.91 29.66 14.55
CA GLU A 156 -34.13 30.46 14.60
C GLU A 156 -35.32 29.53 14.32
N TYR A 157 -36.29 29.52 15.23
CA TYR A 157 -37.48 28.66 15.07
C TYR A 157 -38.68 29.49 14.63
N ASN A 158 -39.25 29.12 13.47
CA ASN A 158 -40.48 29.69 12.97
C ASN A 158 -41.65 28.73 13.25
N LEU A 159 -42.63 29.22 14.00
CA LEU A 159 -43.86 28.49 14.30
C LEU A 159 -44.87 28.75 13.18
N HIS A 160 -45.17 27.72 12.39
CA HIS A 160 -46.11 27.83 11.26
C HIS A 160 -47.55 27.50 11.64
N SER A 161 -47.75 26.80 12.76
CA SER A 161 -49.07 26.43 13.26
C SER A 161 -49.33 26.99 14.65
N LYS A 162 -50.59 27.35 14.94
CA LYS A 162 -50.99 27.95 16.22
C LYS A 162 -50.86 26.99 17.41
N ASP A 163 -50.85 25.69 17.15
CA ASP A 163 -50.67 24.61 18.12
C ASP A 163 -49.19 24.21 18.31
N GLY A 164 -48.27 24.80 17.53
CA GLY A 164 -46.84 24.52 17.59
C GLY A 164 -46.42 23.15 17.06
N GLN A 165 -47.31 22.42 16.37
CA GLN A 165 -46.97 21.14 15.76
C GLN A 165 -46.10 21.27 14.51
N LEU A 166 -46.19 22.41 13.80
CA LEU A 166 -45.35 22.71 12.66
C LEU A 166 -44.36 23.81 13.02
N VAL A 167 -43.11 23.39 13.24
CA VAL A 167 -41.98 24.26 13.50
C VAL A 167 -40.95 24.06 12.39
N SER A 168 -40.43 25.14 11.81
CA SER A 168 -39.21 25.06 11.01
C SER A 168 -38.06 25.67 11.80
N ALA A 169 -36.88 25.07 11.69
CA ALA A 169 -35.65 25.61 12.25
C ALA A 169 -34.77 26.14 11.10
N HIS A 170 -34.26 27.35 11.25
CA HIS A 170 -33.30 27.97 10.34
C HIS A 170 -31.97 28.12 11.06
N ILE A 171 -30.89 27.66 10.43
CA ILE A 171 -29.56 27.78 11.03
C ILE A 171 -29.12 29.25 10.95
N ILE A 172 -28.83 29.84 12.11
CA ILE A 172 -28.27 31.20 12.24
C ILE A 172 -26.75 31.13 12.22
N ARG A 173 -26.19 30.18 12.96
CA ARG A 173 -24.74 30.00 13.12
C ARG A 173 -24.41 28.53 13.27
N THR A 174 -23.37 28.07 12.60
CA THR A 174 -22.78 26.75 12.83
C THR A 174 -21.43 26.89 13.54
N PRO A 175 -21.02 25.89 14.33
CA PRO A 175 -19.63 25.78 14.75
C PRO A 175 -18.66 25.79 13.56
N ARG A 176 -17.42 26.21 13.82
CA ARG A 176 -16.32 26.04 12.86
C ARG A 176 -15.95 24.57 12.77
N ALA A 177 -15.51 24.13 11.59
CA ALA A 177 -15.06 22.76 11.37
C ALA A 177 -13.86 22.42 12.27
N LEU A 178 -13.69 21.13 12.62
CA LEU A 178 -12.57 20.68 13.46
C LEU A 178 -11.20 21.21 12.98
N LEU A 179 -10.89 21.06 11.68
CA LEU A 179 -9.61 21.51 11.14
C LEU A 179 -9.44 23.03 11.18
N ASP A 180 -10.51 23.81 11.11
CA ASP A 180 -10.43 25.27 11.19
C ASP A 180 -10.07 25.76 12.60
N LEU A 181 -10.25 24.92 13.62
CA LEU A 181 -9.97 25.25 15.02
C LEU A 181 -8.50 25.00 15.42
N VAL A 182 -7.72 24.34 14.57
CA VAL A 182 -6.28 24.08 14.81
C VAL A 182 -5.39 24.92 13.91
N SER A 183 -4.10 24.99 14.24
CA SER A 183 -3.13 25.72 13.41
C SER A 183 -2.91 25.02 12.07
N ARG A 184 -2.47 25.75 11.03
CA ARG A 184 -2.15 25.15 9.71
C ARG A 184 -1.13 24.01 9.79
N GLN A 185 -0.11 24.14 10.66
CA GLN A 185 0.90 23.09 10.84
C GLN A 185 0.29 21.82 11.45
N GLU A 186 -0.64 21.99 12.37
CA GLU A 186 -1.37 20.91 13.02
C GLU A 186 -2.37 20.25 12.06
N GLN A 187 -3.05 21.02 11.19
CA GLN A 187 -3.86 20.46 10.10
C GLN A 187 -3.04 19.52 9.21
N ILE A 188 -1.84 19.94 8.80
CA ILE A 188 -0.94 19.11 7.98
C ILE A 188 -0.55 17.83 8.73
N SER A 189 -0.22 17.94 10.02
CA SER A 189 0.13 16.79 10.85
C SER A 189 -1.04 15.81 11.02
N ILE A 190 -2.25 16.32 11.28
CA ILE A 190 -3.47 15.54 11.42
C ILE A 190 -3.77 14.78 10.12
N ILE A 191 -3.70 15.47 8.97
CA ILE A 191 -3.97 14.86 7.68
C ILE A 191 -2.91 13.80 7.32
N ASP A 192 -1.63 14.05 7.60
CA ASP A 192 -0.57 13.06 7.35
C ASP A 192 -0.75 11.81 8.23
N GLU A 193 -1.03 11.98 9.52
CA GLU A 193 -1.30 10.87 10.44
C GLU A 193 -2.57 10.10 10.08
N ALA A 194 -3.65 10.79 9.71
CA ALA A 194 -4.88 10.16 9.24
C ALA A 194 -4.66 9.35 7.96
N THR A 195 -3.86 9.88 7.03
CA THR A 195 -3.48 9.17 5.79
C THR A 195 -2.65 7.93 6.09
N ASN A 196 -1.71 8.04 7.03
CA ASN A 196 -0.88 6.96 7.55
C ASN A 196 -1.72 5.83 8.15
N ARG A 197 -2.64 6.17 9.06
CA ARG A 197 -3.57 5.21 9.68
C ARG A 197 -4.50 4.57 8.67
N LEU A 198 -5.01 5.34 7.71
CA LEU A 198 -5.80 4.78 6.63
C LEU A 198 -5.02 3.70 5.85
N LEU A 199 -3.79 4.00 5.45
CA LEU A 199 -2.93 3.04 4.75
C LEU A 199 -2.63 1.81 5.63
N HIS A 200 -2.36 2.00 6.91
CA HIS A 200 -2.05 0.91 7.82
C HIS A 200 -3.27 0.05 8.16
N ASP A 201 -4.31 0.65 8.73
CA ASP A 201 -5.45 -0.04 9.33
C ASP A 201 -6.42 -0.60 8.29
N ILE A 202 -6.63 0.12 7.17
CA ILE A 202 -7.60 -0.28 6.15
C ILE A 202 -6.92 -1.02 4.99
N TYR A 203 -5.79 -0.49 4.51
CA TYR A 203 -5.08 -1.08 3.38
C TYR A 203 -4.03 -2.12 3.80
N GLY A 204 -3.73 -2.25 5.09
CA GLY A 204 -2.79 -3.25 5.60
C GLY A 204 -1.34 -2.96 5.22
N PHE A 205 -0.93 -1.68 5.17
CA PHE A 205 0.46 -1.27 5.01
C PHE A 205 1.19 -1.25 6.35
N PRO A 206 2.24 -2.06 6.55
CA PRO A 206 3.00 -2.01 7.78
C PRO A 206 3.67 -0.65 7.94
N TRP A 207 3.80 -0.18 9.18
CA TRP A 207 4.45 1.09 9.51
C TRP A 207 5.87 1.16 8.96
N SER A 208 6.59 0.03 9.00
CA SER A 208 7.93 -0.06 8.45
C SER A 208 7.98 0.19 6.94
N VAL A 209 6.93 -0.17 6.21
CA VAL A 209 6.83 0.06 4.76
C VAL A 209 6.43 1.50 4.48
N LEU A 210 5.46 2.04 5.22
CA LEU A 210 5.02 3.44 5.07
C LEU A 210 6.15 4.44 5.28
N SER A 211 7.12 4.13 6.16
CA SER A 211 8.30 4.98 6.37
C SER A 211 9.27 5.01 5.18
N GLU A 212 9.12 4.09 4.22
CA GLU A 212 10.08 3.82 3.14
C GLU A 212 9.50 4.08 1.74
N ILE A 213 8.22 4.45 1.65
CA ILE A 213 7.58 4.83 0.38
C ILE A 213 8.05 6.23 0.01
N ASN A 214 8.68 6.36 -1.17
CA ASN A 214 9.24 7.62 -1.67
C ASN A 214 8.20 8.51 -2.40
N ARG A 215 6.91 8.36 -2.08
CA ARG A 215 5.81 9.11 -2.70
C ARG A 215 5.01 9.83 -1.63
N SER A 216 4.39 10.95 -1.98
CA SER A 216 3.40 11.59 -1.11
C SER A 216 2.30 10.58 -0.76
N ARG A 217 2.05 10.38 0.54
CA ARG A 217 1.04 9.44 1.03
C ARG A 217 -0.36 9.83 0.57
N GLY A 218 -0.64 11.12 0.47
CA GLY A 218 -1.91 11.63 -0.06
C GLY A 218 -2.10 11.28 -1.55
N GLU A 219 -1.04 11.32 -2.35
CA GLU A 219 -1.10 10.84 -3.74
C GLU A 219 -1.29 9.33 -3.81
N LEU A 220 -0.61 8.58 -2.94
CA LEU A 220 -0.80 7.14 -2.85
C LEU A 220 -2.26 6.79 -2.54
N VAL A 221 -2.86 7.39 -1.50
CA VAL A 221 -4.27 7.16 -1.16
C VAL A 221 -5.20 7.51 -2.31
N ARG A 222 -4.99 8.64 -3.00
CA ARG A 222 -5.80 8.99 -4.20
C ARG A 222 -5.64 7.96 -5.32
N SER A 223 -4.41 7.51 -5.57
CA SER A 223 -4.11 6.48 -6.57
C SER A 223 -4.80 5.17 -6.21
N LEU A 224 -4.75 4.72 -4.95
CA LEU A 224 -5.42 3.51 -4.48
C LEU A 224 -6.96 3.63 -4.51
N ALA A 225 -7.51 4.77 -4.10
CA ALA A 225 -8.94 5.03 -4.17
C ALA A 225 -9.47 5.05 -5.61
N SER A 226 -8.66 5.48 -6.58
CA SER A 226 -9.02 5.40 -8.00
C SER A 226 -9.11 3.94 -8.50
N LEU A 227 -8.26 3.05 -8.00
CA LEU A 227 -8.29 1.62 -8.36
C LEU A 227 -9.55 0.94 -7.83
N GLY A 228 -9.96 1.27 -6.61
CA GLY A 228 -11.16 0.73 -5.96
C GLY A 228 -12.48 1.07 -6.68
N ARG A 229 -12.50 2.12 -7.51
CA ARG A 229 -13.68 2.49 -8.33
C ARG A 229 -13.83 1.64 -9.60
N SER A 230 -12.81 0.89 -9.99
CA SER A 230 -12.93 -0.03 -11.12
C SER A 230 -13.77 -1.24 -10.72
N THR A 231 -14.74 -1.63 -11.55
CA THR A 231 -15.71 -2.71 -11.26
C THR A 231 -15.08 -4.08 -11.02
N HIS A 232 -13.78 -4.24 -11.32
CA HIS A 232 -13.01 -5.46 -11.08
C HIS A 232 -12.29 -5.45 -9.73
N TRP A 233 -12.16 -4.30 -9.07
CA TRP A 233 -11.58 -4.18 -7.74
C TRP A 233 -12.63 -4.39 -6.65
N GLN A 234 -13.18 -5.61 -6.57
CA GLN A 234 -14.03 -5.98 -5.43
C GLN A 234 -13.21 -5.93 -4.12
N SER A 235 -13.88 -5.67 -3.00
CA SER A 235 -13.37 -5.39 -1.64
C SER A 235 -12.48 -6.48 -0.99
N GLY A 236 -12.01 -7.48 -1.76
CA GLY A 236 -11.05 -8.51 -1.36
C GLY A 236 -9.69 -8.46 -2.08
N ASN A 237 -9.48 -7.49 -2.96
CA ASN A 237 -8.25 -7.38 -3.74
C ASN A 237 -7.19 -6.63 -2.93
N GLY A 238 -6.21 -7.34 -2.35
CA GLY A 238 -5.10 -6.71 -1.65
C GLY A 238 -3.88 -6.46 -2.53
N PHE A 239 -2.77 -6.11 -1.89
CA PHE A 239 -1.53 -5.68 -2.55
C PHE A 239 -0.51 -6.80 -2.63
N ILE A 240 0.38 -6.73 -3.62
CA ILE A 240 1.59 -7.53 -3.65
C ILE A 240 2.72 -6.67 -3.12
N PHE A 241 3.33 -7.08 -2.02
CA PHE A 241 4.58 -6.57 -1.54
C PHE A 241 5.67 -7.54 -1.94
N ALA A 242 6.82 -7.05 -2.40
CA ALA A 242 7.94 -7.88 -2.78
C ALA A 242 9.26 -7.28 -2.32
N GLU A 243 10.09 -8.08 -1.66
CA GLU A 243 11.50 -7.80 -1.42
C GLU A 243 12.32 -8.76 -2.29
N VAL A 244 13.16 -8.22 -3.17
CA VAL A 244 14.03 -9.02 -4.03
C VAL A 244 15.47 -8.96 -3.52
N GLY A 245 16.04 -10.13 -3.25
CA GLY A 245 17.37 -10.31 -2.65
C GLY A 245 18.28 -11.21 -3.47
N GLY A 246 19.45 -11.53 -2.90
CA GLY A 246 20.48 -12.33 -3.55
C GLY A 246 21.41 -11.53 -4.47
N THR A 247 21.96 -12.18 -5.47
CA THR A 247 22.77 -11.62 -6.56
C THR A 247 21.92 -10.82 -7.55
N VAL A 248 22.55 -9.95 -8.36
CA VAL A 248 21.82 -9.16 -9.38
C VAL A 248 20.92 -10.02 -10.30
N PRO A 249 21.37 -11.18 -10.83
CA PRO A 249 20.49 -12.08 -11.58
C PRO A 249 19.28 -12.59 -10.77
N GLU A 250 19.48 -12.95 -9.50
CA GLU A 250 18.39 -13.43 -8.63
C GLU A 250 17.37 -12.32 -8.36
N ARG A 251 17.84 -11.08 -8.11
CA ARG A 251 16.98 -9.90 -7.93
C ARG A 251 16.18 -9.59 -9.19
N LEU A 252 16.80 -9.65 -10.37
CA LEU A 252 16.10 -9.46 -11.65
C LEU A 252 15.05 -10.54 -11.89
N ALA A 253 15.36 -11.80 -11.61
CA ALA A 253 14.41 -12.91 -11.74
C ALA A 253 13.23 -12.80 -10.75
N GLY A 254 13.50 -12.39 -9.50
CA GLY A 254 12.49 -12.13 -8.48
C GLY A 254 11.61 -10.94 -8.84
N MET A 255 12.21 -9.86 -9.32
CA MET A 255 11.48 -8.68 -9.79
C MET A 255 10.56 -9.01 -10.97
N ALA A 256 11.09 -9.70 -11.99
CA ALA A 256 10.28 -10.17 -13.11
C ALA A 256 9.11 -11.06 -12.64
N SER A 257 9.33 -11.84 -11.58
CA SER A 257 8.30 -12.69 -11.02
C SER A 257 7.19 -11.90 -10.33
N ALA A 258 7.58 -10.98 -9.44
CA ALA A 258 6.67 -10.11 -8.72
C ALA A 258 5.83 -9.24 -9.68
N ILE A 259 6.47 -8.63 -10.68
CA ILE A 259 5.78 -7.82 -11.71
C ILE A 259 4.82 -8.69 -12.52
N GLY A 260 5.25 -9.87 -12.97
CA GLY A 260 4.37 -10.73 -13.75
C GLY A 260 3.15 -11.25 -12.96
N LEU A 261 3.29 -11.47 -11.65
CA LEU A 261 2.16 -11.79 -10.77
C LEU A 261 1.23 -10.58 -10.64
N ALA A 262 1.79 -9.41 -10.39
CA ALA A 262 1.04 -8.17 -10.28
C ALA A 262 0.25 -7.88 -11.57
N MET A 263 0.83 -8.09 -12.75
CA MET A 263 0.15 -7.91 -14.04
C MET A 263 -0.96 -8.95 -14.23
N LYS A 264 -0.69 -10.22 -13.90
CA LYS A 264 -1.64 -11.32 -14.07
C LYS A 264 -2.89 -11.16 -13.22
N TYR A 265 -2.73 -10.68 -12.00
CA TYR A 265 -3.82 -10.48 -11.02
C TYR A 265 -4.28 -9.02 -10.94
N GLU A 266 -3.77 -8.17 -11.82
CA GLU A 266 -4.08 -6.74 -11.92
C GLU A 266 -3.94 -6.03 -10.56
N ARG A 267 -2.90 -6.38 -9.79
CA ARG A 267 -2.63 -5.86 -8.44
C ARG A 267 -1.54 -4.78 -8.45
N PRO A 268 -1.62 -3.78 -7.57
CA PRO A 268 -0.47 -2.95 -7.25
C PRO A 268 0.66 -3.78 -6.63
N LEU A 269 1.88 -3.47 -7.05
CA LEU A 269 3.12 -4.06 -6.56
C LEU A 269 3.91 -3.00 -5.79
N PHE A 270 4.29 -3.31 -4.56
CA PHE A 270 5.23 -2.54 -3.75
C PHE A 270 6.56 -3.29 -3.71
N LEU A 271 7.55 -2.82 -4.46
CA LEU A 271 8.79 -3.54 -4.69
C LEU A 271 9.96 -2.85 -3.97
N ALA A 272 10.65 -3.62 -3.14
CA ALA A 272 11.90 -3.27 -2.48
C ALA A 272 13.05 -4.08 -3.10
N TRP A 273 14.10 -3.40 -3.54
CA TRP A 273 15.38 -4.04 -3.88
C TRP A 273 16.16 -4.21 -2.58
N SER A 274 16.74 -5.38 -2.31
CA SER A 274 17.47 -5.66 -1.07
C SER A 274 18.94 -5.92 -1.37
N SER A 275 19.83 -5.07 -0.86
CA SER A 275 21.29 -5.16 -1.06
C SER A 275 21.93 -6.39 -0.39
N GLY A 276 21.22 -7.05 0.52
CA GLY A 276 21.77 -8.09 1.39
C GLY A 276 22.62 -7.55 2.55
N THR A 277 23.26 -6.39 2.38
CA THR A 277 24.05 -5.71 3.43
C THR A 277 23.14 -4.88 4.36
N ARG A 278 23.58 -4.65 5.60
CA ARG A 278 22.76 -4.00 6.65
C ARG A 278 22.87 -2.47 6.67
N GLU A 279 23.85 -1.87 6.01
CA GLU A 279 24.32 -0.52 6.38
C GLU A 279 24.30 0.52 5.25
N GLU A 280 24.04 0.15 4.00
CA GLU A 280 24.08 1.10 2.88
C GLU A 280 22.69 1.48 2.36
N PRO A 281 22.53 2.70 1.81
CA PRO A 281 21.30 3.08 1.14
C PRO A 281 21.04 2.10 0.02
N THR A 282 19.91 1.41 0.12
CA THR A 282 19.61 0.33 -0.79
C THR A 282 19.27 0.90 -2.16
N PRO A 283 19.85 0.37 -3.27
CA PRO A 283 19.54 0.85 -4.59
C PRO A 283 18.05 0.85 -4.87
N ARG A 284 17.60 1.85 -5.61
CA ARG A 284 16.22 2.06 -5.99
C ARG A 284 15.95 1.42 -7.33
N ILE A 285 14.75 0.91 -7.56
CA ILE A 285 14.39 0.38 -8.88
C ILE A 285 14.48 1.50 -9.94
N THR A 286 14.11 2.72 -9.57
CA THR A 286 14.23 3.92 -10.41
C THR A 286 15.66 4.24 -10.84
N ASP A 287 16.66 3.75 -10.10
CA ASP A 287 18.07 3.92 -10.50
C ASP A 287 18.38 3.10 -11.76
N PHE A 288 17.67 1.99 -11.97
CA PHE A 288 17.92 1.02 -13.05
C PHE A 288 16.86 1.04 -14.14
N PHE A 289 15.61 1.33 -13.79
CA PHE A 289 14.46 1.29 -14.69
C PHE A 289 13.60 2.54 -14.50
N ASP A 290 13.18 3.14 -15.61
CA ASP A 290 12.18 4.19 -15.61
C ASP A 290 10.79 3.57 -15.45
N VAL A 291 10.36 3.44 -14.20
CA VAL A 291 9.05 2.84 -13.87
C VAL A 291 7.89 3.75 -14.24
N ASP A 292 8.09 5.07 -14.28
CA ASP A 292 7.04 6.03 -14.62
C ASP A 292 6.75 6.05 -16.14
N ASN A 293 7.78 5.86 -16.98
CA ASN A 293 7.62 5.75 -18.44
C ASN A 293 7.49 4.30 -18.93
N SER A 294 7.44 3.31 -18.05
CA SER A 294 7.24 1.92 -18.44
C SER A 294 5.76 1.71 -18.80
N GLY A 295 5.43 1.57 -20.09
CA GLY A 295 4.04 1.50 -20.60
C GLY A 295 3.18 0.32 -20.12
N ALA A 296 3.64 -0.50 -19.16
CA ALA A 296 2.84 -1.45 -18.40
C ALA A 296 2.55 -1.00 -16.96
N VAL A 297 2.97 0.20 -16.60
CA VAL A 297 2.80 0.89 -15.32
C VAL A 297 2.12 2.23 -15.64
N ASP A 298 0.92 2.18 -16.22
CA ASP A 298 0.16 3.40 -16.51
C ASP A 298 -0.36 3.99 -15.20
N ASP A 299 0.28 5.08 -14.76
CA ASP A 299 -0.24 5.94 -13.69
C ASP A 299 -1.40 6.81 -14.19
N ALA A 300 -1.55 6.96 -15.51
CA ALA A 300 -2.59 7.78 -16.12
C ALA A 300 -3.89 6.99 -16.35
N PHE A 301 -4.82 7.09 -15.40
CA PHE A 301 -6.23 6.96 -15.76
C PHE A 301 -6.62 8.20 -16.55
N ASP A 302 -6.43 8.17 -17.87
CA ASP A 302 -6.85 9.25 -18.74
C ASP A 302 -8.37 9.15 -18.95
N ALA A 303 -9.13 9.61 -17.95
CA ALA A 303 -10.59 9.57 -17.95
C ALA A 303 -11.21 10.25 -19.19
N ALA A 304 -10.43 11.09 -19.88
CA ALA A 304 -10.86 11.83 -21.07
C ALA A 304 -10.90 10.98 -22.35
N THR A 305 -10.10 9.92 -22.47
CA THR A 305 -9.93 9.23 -23.77
C THR A 305 -10.77 7.96 -23.91
N GLY A 306 -11.29 7.40 -22.82
CA GLY A 306 -12.10 6.17 -22.83
C GLY A 306 -11.34 4.93 -23.34
N VAL A 307 -10.05 5.04 -23.62
CA VAL A 307 -9.19 3.91 -23.99
C VAL A 307 -8.95 3.12 -22.71
N ARG A 308 -9.33 1.83 -22.71
CA ARG A 308 -9.03 0.96 -21.57
C ARG A 308 -7.50 0.94 -21.38
N PRO A 309 -6.98 1.34 -20.21
CA PRO A 309 -5.56 1.20 -19.95
C PRO A 309 -5.18 -0.26 -20.19
N SER A 310 -4.00 -0.46 -20.77
CA SER A 310 -3.46 -1.79 -20.94
C SER A 310 -3.45 -2.50 -19.58
N LYS A 311 -3.56 -3.84 -19.56
CA LYS A 311 -3.54 -4.66 -18.33
C LYS A 311 -2.16 -4.61 -17.66
N GLY A 312 -1.84 -3.45 -17.09
CA GLY A 312 -0.59 -3.11 -16.43
C GLY A 312 -0.70 -3.26 -14.93
N ALA A 313 0.42 -3.55 -14.29
CA ALA A 313 0.53 -3.49 -12.83
C ALA A 313 1.10 -2.14 -12.44
N ARG A 314 0.52 -1.47 -11.45
CA ARG A 314 1.16 -0.29 -10.86
C ARG A 314 2.30 -0.73 -9.96
N VAL A 315 3.53 -0.30 -10.24
CA VAL A 315 4.71 -0.63 -9.45
C VAL A 315 5.11 0.59 -8.64
N TYR A 316 5.01 0.47 -7.33
CA TYR A 316 5.46 1.45 -6.36
C TYR A 316 6.78 0.99 -5.79
N GLN A 317 7.73 1.91 -5.74
CA GLN A 317 8.98 1.63 -5.08
C GLN A 317 8.85 1.79 -3.57
N VAL A 318 9.40 0.83 -2.86
CA VAL A 318 9.66 0.90 -1.42
C VAL A 318 11.17 0.91 -1.20
N GLY A 319 11.63 1.66 -0.21
CA GLY A 319 12.98 1.54 0.32
C GLY A 319 13.18 0.19 1.02
N ARG A 320 13.75 0.21 2.22
CA ARG A 320 14.15 -1.04 2.89
C ARG A 320 13.02 -1.65 3.71
N TRP A 321 12.77 -2.94 3.51
CA TRP A 321 11.90 -3.68 4.42
C TRP A 321 12.57 -3.90 5.79
N LYS A 322 12.08 -3.24 6.84
CA LYS A 322 12.71 -3.32 8.19
C LYS A 322 12.43 -4.63 8.91
N CYS A 323 11.21 -5.17 8.85
CA CYS A 323 10.90 -6.45 9.49
C CYS A 323 11.37 -7.64 8.62
N ARG A 324 12.48 -8.29 8.98
CA ARG A 324 13.01 -9.48 8.27
C ARG A 324 12.56 -10.82 8.86
N ALA A 325 11.93 -10.79 10.04
CA ALA A 325 11.34 -11.96 10.66
C ALA A 325 10.14 -12.50 9.85
N LEU A 326 9.63 -13.67 10.23
CA LEU A 326 8.40 -14.22 9.66
C LEU A 326 7.23 -13.25 9.92
N VAL A 327 6.28 -13.19 8.99
CA VAL A 327 5.11 -12.29 9.09
C VAL A 327 4.36 -12.45 10.42
N ASP A 328 4.25 -13.66 10.96
CA ASP A 328 3.60 -13.91 12.26
C ASP A 328 4.34 -13.27 13.45
N ILE A 329 5.67 -13.15 13.36
CA ILE A 329 6.47 -12.46 14.37
C ILE A 329 6.29 -10.95 14.20
N CYS A 330 6.33 -10.44 12.97
CA CYS A 330 6.09 -9.02 12.69
C CYS A 330 4.68 -8.58 13.15
N ALA A 331 3.69 -9.48 13.02
CA ALA A 331 2.29 -9.26 13.41
C ALA A 331 2.07 -9.04 14.91
N GLN A 332 3.07 -9.33 15.75
CA GLN A 332 3.02 -9.07 17.19
C GLN A 332 3.23 -7.58 17.51
N THR A 333 3.98 -6.86 16.68
CA THR A 333 4.28 -5.43 16.88
C THR A 333 3.51 -4.52 15.94
N ASP A 334 3.06 -5.03 14.80
CA ASP A 334 2.40 -4.26 13.75
C ASP A 334 1.25 -5.11 13.18
N THR A 335 0.01 -4.67 13.42
CA THR A 335 -1.17 -5.47 13.10
C THR A 335 -1.46 -5.58 11.61
N ALA A 336 -0.89 -4.72 10.76
CA ALA A 336 -1.07 -4.81 9.31
C ALA A 336 -0.51 -6.12 8.73
N PHE A 337 0.53 -6.69 9.34
CA PHE A 337 1.06 -8.00 8.97
C PHE A 337 0.04 -9.15 9.13
N LYS A 338 -0.97 -9.00 10.00
CA LYS A 338 -2.04 -10.01 10.12
C LYS A 338 -2.83 -10.16 8.82
N MET A 339 -2.88 -9.12 7.98
CA MET A 339 -3.55 -9.14 6.67
C MET A 339 -2.68 -9.74 5.56
N MET A 340 -1.43 -10.12 5.86
CA MET A 340 -0.45 -10.60 4.88
C MET A 340 -0.27 -12.12 4.91
N SER A 341 -0.01 -12.70 3.74
CA SER A 341 0.58 -14.04 3.59
C SER A 341 1.99 -13.92 3.04
N GLU A 342 2.94 -14.66 3.61
CA GLU A 342 4.35 -14.61 3.20
C GLU A 342 4.70 -15.78 2.28
N PHE A 343 5.57 -15.51 1.30
CA PHE A 343 6.31 -16.53 0.56
C PHE A 343 7.79 -16.17 0.58
N ARG A 344 8.65 -17.18 0.82
CA ARG A 344 10.10 -17.05 0.79
C ARG A 344 10.68 -18.10 -0.15
N SER A 345 11.44 -17.67 -1.15
CA SER A 345 12.19 -18.61 -2.00
C SER A 345 13.34 -19.27 -1.24
N GLY A 346 13.68 -20.50 -1.59
CA GLY A 346 14.89 -21.18 -1.07
C GLY A 346 14.82 -21.64 0.39
N GLY A 347 13.67 -21.54 1.04
CA GLY A 347 13.52 -21.80 2.49
C GLY A 347 12.97 -23.16 2.91
N HIS A 348 12.32 -23.94 2.02
CA HIS A 348 11.52 -25.11 2.44
C HIS A 348 11.44 -26.22 1.39
N ASP A 349 11.28 -27.47 1.86
CA ASP A 349 10.98 -28.64 1.03
C ASP A 349 9.60 -28.54 0.32
N ASP A 350 8.73 -27.65 0.80
CA ASP A 350 7.35 -27.45 0.33
C ASP A 350 7.12 -26.10 -0.38
N GLU A 351 8.12 -25.60 -1.13
CA GLU A 351 8.04 -24.29 -1.82
C GLU A 351 6.79 -24.18 -2.73
N MET A 352 6.39 -25.28 -3.37
CA MET A 352 5.19 -25.32 -4.22
C MET A 352 3.89 -25.14 -3.42
N VAL A 353 3.82 -25.68 -2.20
CA VAL A 353 2.64 -25.53 -1.32
C VAL A 353 2.56 -24.09 -0.82
N ALA A 354 3.68 -23.50 -0.40
CA ALA A 354 3.74 -22.10 0.00
C ALA A 354 3.37 -21.15 -1.15
N ALA A 355 3.84 -21.43 -2.36
CA ALA A 355 3.47 -20.67 -3.56
C ALA A 355 1.96 -20.80 -3.85
N GLN A 356 1.37 -21.99 -3.69
CA GLN A 356 -0.06 -22.19 -3.89
C GLN A 356 -0.89 -21.42 -2.86
N ALA A 357 -0.48 -21.36 -1.60
CA ALA A 357 -1.13 -20.57 -0.56
C ALA A 357 -1.17 -19.07 -0.90
N VAL A 358 -0.10 -18.53 -1.49
CA VAL A 358 -0.08 -17.16 -2.03
C VAL A 358 -1.09 -16.98 -3.15
N LEU A 359 -1.20 -17.93 -4.08
CA LEU A 359 -2.20 -17.85 -5.15
C LEU A 359 -3.63 -17.92 -4.60
N ASP A 360 -3.87 -18.70 -3.55
CA ASP A 360 -5.19 -18.76 -2.91
C ASP A 360 -5.57 -17.42 -2.26
N VAL A 361 -4.60 -16.67 -1.70
CA VAL A 361 -4.82 -15.29 -1.25
C VAL A 361 -5.15 -14.36 -2.43
N LEU A 362 -4.41 -14.44 -3.56
CA LEU A 362 -4.70 -13.62 -4.74
C LEU A 362 -6.09 -13.88 -5.32
N HIS A 363 -6.59 -15.11 -5.18
CA HIS A 363 -7.94 -15.53 -5.55
C HIS A 363 -9.01 -15.26 -4.48
N GLY A 364 -8.66 -14.65 -3.34
CA GLY A 364 -9.60 -14.35 -2.26
C GLY A 364 -10.12 -15.57 -1.50
N LYS A 365 -9.42 -16.71 -1.56
CA LYS A 365 -9.83 -17.96 -0.90
C LYS A 365 -9.38 -18.05 0.56
N THR A 366 -8.51 -17.16 1.03
CA THR A 366 -7.94 -17.20 2.37
C THR A 366 -8.58 -16.11 3.24
N PRO A 367 -9.48 -16.45 4.19
CA PRO A 367 -10.15 -15.48 5.02
C PRO A 367 -9.17 -14.60 5.82
N GLY A 368 -9.45 -13.30 5.90
CA GLY A 368 -8.65 -12.35 6.66
C GLY A 368 -7.28 -11.98 6.04
N LYS A 369 -6.83 -12.69 5.01
CA LYS A 369 -5.62 -12.36 4.25
C LYS A 369 -6.00 -11.69 2.95
N ARG A 370 -5.44 -10.51 2.70
CA ARG A 370 -5.67 -9.74 1.46
C ARG A 370 -4.36 -9.44 0.75
N ASN A 371 -3.31 -9.16 1.52
CA ASN A 371 -2.01 -8.76 1.04
C ASN A 371 -1.06 -9.95 0.98
N ILE A 372 -0.06 -9.88 0.11
CA ILE A 372 1.01 -10.89 0.02
C ILE A 372 2.35 -10.20 0.18
N LEU A 373 3.27 -10.87 0.88
CA LEU A 373 4.67 -10.49 0.97
C LEU A 373 5.53 -11.58 0.31
N LEU A 374 6.14 -11.25 -0.82
CA LEU A 374 7.10 -12.10 -1.53
C LEU A 374 8.51 -11.72 -1.10
N ARG A 375 9.32 -12.67 -0.61
CA ARG A 375 10.76 -12.50 -0.44
C ARG A 375 11.46 -13.43 -1.41
N LEU A 376 12.04 -12.84 -2.46
CA LEU A 376 12.50 -13.57 -3.63
C LEU A 376 14.00 -13.40 -3.82
N GLU A 377 14.72 -14.51 -3.73
CA GLU A 377 16.10 -14.74 -4.14
C GLU A 377 16.08 -15.64 -5.39
N GLY A 378 15.40 -15.19 -6.44
CA GLY A 378 15.13 -15.99 -7.65
C GLY A 378 13.66 -15.92 -8.07
N THR A 379 13.18 -16.93 -8.79
CA THR A 379 11.83 -16.91 -9.38
C THR A 379 10.73 -17.42 -8.44
N PHE A 380 9.52 -16.91 -8.62
CA PHE A 380 8.33 -17.56 -8.05
C PHE A 380 7.96 -18.82 -8.86
N PRO A 381 7.85 -20.02 -8.24
CA PRO A 381 7.88 -21.28 -8.97
C PRO A 381 6.59 -21.60 -9.77
N LEU A 382 5.43 -21.07 -9.37
CA LEU A 382 4.15 -21.32 -10.06
C LEU A 382 3.88 -20.40 -11.25
N GLN A 383 4.81 -19.51 -11.57
CA GLN A 383 4.65 -18.57 -12.66
C GLN A 383 5.28 -19.10 -13.94
N LYS A 384 4.66 -18.81 -15.09
CA LYS A 384 5.19 -19.22 -16.39
C LYS A 384 6.34 -18.30 -16.81
N THR A 385 7.33 -18.87 -17.49
CA THR A 385 8.47 -18.11 -18.03
C THR A 385 8.02 -17.01 -19.01
N GLU A 386 6.96 -17.23 -19.78
CA GLU A 386 6.38 -16.21 -20.67
C GLU A 386 5.83 -14.99 -19.92
N GLU A 387 5.24 -15.21 -18.75
CA GLU A 387 4.70 -14.15 -17.89
C GLU A 387 5.83 -13.29 -17.32
N ARG A 388 6.91 -13.94 -16.84
CA ARG A 388 8.14 -13.26 -16.38
C ARG A 388 8.82 -12.48 -17.50
N ALA A 389 8.92 -13.07 -18.69
CA ALA A 389 9.60 -12.44 -19.82
C ALA A 389 8.83 -11.18 -20.27
N ARG A 390 7.50 -11.24 -20.29
CA ARG A 390 6.65 -10.09 -20.57
C ARG A 390 6.82 -8.98 -19.52
N ALA A 391 6.86 -9.36 -18.25
CA ALA A 391 7.04 -8.44 -17.13
C ALA A 391 8.41 -7.73 -17.14
N LEU A 392 9.48 -8.45 -17.45
CA LEU A 392 10.81 -7.83 -17.58
C LEU A 392 10.89 -6.96 -18.83
N ALA A 393 10.29 -7.40 -19.94
CA ALA A 393 10.27 -6.65 -21.19
C ALA A 393 9.46 -5.35 -21.11
N SER A 394 8.51 -5.24 -20.18
CA SER A 394 7.75 -4.01 -19.99
C SER A 394 8.52 -2.92 -19.25
N LEU A 395 9.64 -3.24 -18.60
CA LEU A 395 10.47 -2.23 -17.94
C LEU A 395 11.32 -1.47 -18.95
N THR A 396 11.25 -0.15 -18.88
CA THR A 396 12.12 0.76 -19.64
C THR A 396 13.44 0.92 -18.87
N PRO A 397 14.60 0.58 -19.44
CA PRO A 397 15.89 0.86 -18.80
C PRO A 397 16.03 2.35 -18.48
N SER A 398 16.61 2.70 -17.32
CA SER A 398 16.94 4.09 -17.01
C SER A 398 17.96 4.65 -18.00
N ARG A 399 18.11 5.98 -18.04
CA ARG A 399 19.16 6.61 -18.88
C ARG A 399 20.55 6.07 -18.53
N ALA A 400 20.88 5.97 -17.23
CA ALA A 400 22.18 5.48 -16.79
C ALA A 400 22.42 4.02 -17.20
N LEU A 401 21.39 3.16 -17.14
CA LEU A 401 21.47 1.79 -17.63
C LEU A 401 21.61 1.72 -19.15
N THR A 402 20.84 2.53 -19.88
CA THR A 402 20.88 2.63 -21.35
C THR A 402 22.25 3.08 -21.85
N ASP A 403 22.85 4.07 -21.19
CA ASP A 403 24.19 4.57 -21.51
C ASP A 403 25.25 3.48 -21.30
N HIS A 404 25.14 2.69 -20.23
CA HIS A 404 26.01 1.53 -20.01
C HIS A 404 25.81 0.45 -21.07
N MET A 405 24.57 0.09 -21.39
CA MET A 405 24.26 -0.87 -22.45
C MET A 405 24.82 -0.42 -23.80
N THR A 406 24.72 0.87 -24.14
CA THR A 406 25.26 1.44 -25.39
C THR A 406 26.78 1.36 -25.43
N LYS A 407 27.46 1.62 -24.30
CA LYS A 407 28.92 1.48 -24.18
C LYS A 407 29.42 0.04 -24.36
N LEU A 408 28.59 -0.95 -24.05
CA LEU A 408 28.91 -2.36 -24.31
C LEU A 408 28.89 -2.73 -25.80
N GLY A 409 28.34 -1.87 -26.67
CA GLY A 409 28.29 -2.11 -28.12
C GLY A 409 27.44 -3.32 -28.53
N ASP A 410 27.57 -3.69 -29.81
CA ASP A 410 26.96 -4.93 -30.30
C ASP A 410 27.80 -6.13 -29.84
N THR A 411 27.15 -7.07 -29.17
CA THR A 411 27.75 -8.30 -28.64
C THR A 411 27.27 -9.55 -29.36
N SER A 412 26.54 -9.38 -30.48
CA SER A 412 25.88 -10.48 -31.19
C SER A 412 26.83 -11.48 -31.85
N ASP A 413 28.07 -11.09 -32.15
CA ASP A 413 29.12 -11.95 -32.67
C ASP A 413 30.02 -12.58 -31.58
N HIS A 414 29.86 -12.18 -30.31
CA HIS A 414 30.65 -12.70 -29.19
C HIS A 414 30.13 -14.04 -28.67
N LEU A 415 31.07 -14.79 -28.10
CA LEU A 415 30.80 -15.91 -27.21
C LEU A 415 30.76 -15.42 -25.76
N GLY A 416 29.59 -15.51 -25.15
CA GLY A 416 29.36 -15.09 -23.77
C GLY A 416 30.03 -16.04 -22.77
N VAL A 417 30.67 -15.47 -21.74
CA VAL A 417 31.29 -16.21 -20.65
C VAL A 417 30.86 -15.57 -19.33
N TYR A 418 30.19 -16.35 -18.48
CA TYR A 418 29.78 -15.91 -17.14
C TYR A 418 30.59 -16.60 -16.04
N ILE A 419 31.26 -15.82 -15.20
CA ILE A 419 32.07 -16.31 -14.08
C ILE A 419 31.27 -16.24 -12.77
N GLY A 420 30.90 -17.42 -12.23
CA GLY A 420 30.14 -17.51 -10.98
C GLY A 420 30.91 -17.05 -9.74
N SER A 421 30.18 -16.65 -8.69
CA SER A 421 30.74 -16.11 -7.43
C SER A 421 31.66 -17.10 -6.67
N GLY A 422 31.48 -18.40 -6.90
CA GLY A 422 32.29 -19.48 -6.32
C GLY A 422 33.57 -19.82 -7.09
N VAL A 423 33.79 -19.26 -8.28
CA VAL A 423 34.99 -19.57 -9.08
C VAL A 423 36.21 -18.90 -8.46
N ARG A 424 37.26 -19.69 -8.19
CA ARG A 424 38.56 -19.19 -7.72
C ARG A 424 39.47 -18.88 -8.90
N LEU A 425 40.54 -18.11 -8.70
CA LEU A 425 41.51 -17.76 -9.76
C LEU A 425 42.05 -18.99 -10.53
N LYS A 426 42.42 -20.07 -9.83
CA LYS A 426 42.83 -21.33 -10.48
C LYS A 426 41.74 -21.93 -11.40
N GLY A 427 40.46 -21.74 -11.03
CA GLY A 427 39.32 -22.13 -11.85
C GLY A 427 39.22 -21.28 -13.12
N VAL A 428 39.47 -19.97 -13.00
CA VAL A 428 39.55 -19.07 -14.17
C VAL A 428 40.68 -19.48 -15.11
N GLU A 429 41.87 -19.78 -14.61
CA GLU A 429 42.99 -20.27 -15.44
C GLU A 429 42.65 -21.58 -16.18
N ALA A 430 41.91 -22.48 -15.54
CA ALA A 430 41.46 -23.71 -16.15
C ALA A 430 40.40 -23.45 -17.24
N MET A 431 39.44 -22.56 -16.96
CA MET A 431 38.42 -22.09 -17.91
C MET A 431 39.05 -21.49 -19.16
N VAL A 432 39.95 -20.54 -18.97
CA VAL A 432 40.62 -19.83 -20.06
C VAL A 432 41.41 -20.80 -20.94
N ARG A 433 42.13 -21.74 -20.33
CA ARG A 433 42.82 -22.80 -21.08
C ARG A 433 41.86 -23.64 -21.93
N ARG A 434 40.70 -24.00 -21.38
CA ARG A 434 39.66 -24.74 -22.14
C ARG A 434 39.09 -23.91 -23.28
N LEU A 435 38.68 -22.67 -23.03
CA LEU A 435 38.13 -21.77 -24.06
C LEU A 435 39.13 -21.54 -25.21
N ASN A 436 40.40 -21.29 -24.88
CA ASN A 436 41.47 -21.11 -25.87
C ASN A 436 41.77 -22.39 -26.68
N SER A 437 41.42 -23.58 -26.17
CA SER A 437 41.64 -24.86 -26.85
C SER A 437 40.47 -25.30 -27.74
N HIS A 438 39.25 -24.84 -27.47
CA HIS A 438 38.03 -25.32 -28.13
C HIS A 438 37.54 -24.41 -29.26
N ASN A 439 37.90 -23.13 -29.26
CA ASN A 439 37.48 -22.21 -30.31
C ASN A 439 38.60 -21.96 -31.31
N GLY A 440 38.28 -22.09 -32.60
CA GLY A 440 39.12 -21.56 -33.66
C GLY A 440 39.40 -20.07 -33.45
N ALA A 441 40.51 -19.57 -34.00
CA ALA A 441 41.13 -18.26 -33.73
C ALA A 441 40.26 -17.00 -34.02
N ALA A 442 38.96 -17.13 -34.30
CA ALA A 442 38.10 -16.06 -34.78
C ALA A 442 36.92 -15.68 -33.85
N SER A 443 36.75 -16.32 -32.69
CA SER A 443 35.65 -15.97 -31.77
C SER A 443 36.06 -14.86 -30.81
N LYS A 444 35.29 -13.77 -30.75
CA LYS A 444 35.40 -12.75 -29.70
C LYS A 444 34.73 -13.24 -28.43
N TYR A 445 35.27 -12.91 -27.26
CA TYR A 445 34.68 -13.29 -25.97
C TYR A 445 34.06 -12.09 -25.27
N PHE A 446 32.84 -12.25 -24.75
CA PHE A 446 32.21 -11.30 -23.85
C PHE A 446 32.19 -11.87 -22.44
N VAL A 447 33.00 -11.31 -21.53
CA VAL A 447 33.25 -11.88 -20.20
C VAL A 447 32.63 -11.00 -19.12
N THR A 448 31.73 -11.60 -18.33
CA THR A 448 31.05 -11.01 -17.18
C THR A 448 31.03 -12.01 -16.01
N GLY A 449 30.60 -11.61 -14.82
CA GLY A 449 30.54 -12.49 -13.67
C GLY A 449 30.16 -11.79 -12.37
N ALA A 450 29.91 -12.58 -11.32
CA ALA A 450 29.44 -12.09 -10.03
C ALA A 450 30.48 -11.29 -9.22
N LYS A 451 31.77 -11.39 -9.57
CA LYS A 451 32.87 -10.70 -8.87
C LYS A 451 33.73 -9.93 -9.86
N LYS A 452 33.64 -8.60 -9.83
CA LYS A 452 34.39 -7.68 -10.69
C LYS A 452 35.88 -8.01 -10.78
N ALA A 453 36.55 -8.17 -9.64
CA ALA A 453 37.99 -8.46 -9.60
C ALA A 453 38.38 -9.75 -10.33
N ILE A 454 37.50 -10.76 -10.33
CA ILE A 454 37.75 -12.03 -11.04
C ILE A 454 37.56 -11.87 -12.54
N VAL A 455 36.54 -11.11 -12.94
CA VAL A 455 36.28 -10.78 -14.36
C VAL A 455 37.43 -9.97 -14.94
N GLU A 456 37.93 -8.97 -14.21
CA GLU A 456 39.07 -8.14 -14.61
C GLU A 456 40.37 -8.95 -14.76
N GLN A 457 40.58 -9.98 -13.94
CA GLN A 457 41.70 -10.91 -14.09
C GLN A 457 41.51 -11.87 -15.27
N ALA A 458 40.28 -12.32 -15.54
CA ALA A 458 39.99 -13.26 -16.62
C ALA A 458 40.13 -12.65 -18.02
N ARG A 459 39.68 -11.40 -18.20
CA ARG A 459 39.67 -10.69 -19.49
C ARG A 459 41.02 -10.71 -20.22
N PRO A 460 42.15 -10.27 -19.63
CA PRO A 460 43.45 -10.26 -20.33
C PRO A 460 44.00 -11.66 -20.64
N MET A 461 43.48 -12.71 -20.00
CA MET A 461 43.94 -14.08 -20.22
C MET A 461 43.29 -14.75 -21.45
N LEU A 462 42.12 -14.25 -21.89
CA LEU A 462 41.42 -14.75 -23.06
C LEU A 462 41.97 -14.08 -24.32
N ARG A 463 42.43 -14.90 -25.27
CA ARG A 463 42.85 -14.38 -26.59
C ARG A 463 41.62 -13.77 -27.26
N TYR A 464 41.70 -12.51 -27.69
CA TYR A 464 40.60 -11.78 -28.32
C TYR A 464 39.39 -11.48 -27.41
N ALA A 465 39.59 -11.43 -26.09
CA ALA A 465 38.66 -10.65 -25.28
C ALA A 465 38.83 -9.18 -25.65
N GLU A 466 37.84 -8.60 -26.33
CA GLU A 466 37.79 -7.15 -26.45
C GLU A 466 37.70 -6.59 -25.04
N ASN A 467 38.53 -5.59 -24.74
CA ASN A 467 38.37 -4.78 -23.53
C ASN A 467 37.14 -3.88 -23.70
N MET A 468 35.96 -4.50 -23.83
CA MET A 468 34.66 -3.83 -23.67
C MET A 468 34.45 -3.63 -22.17
N VAL A 469 35.37 -2.90 -21.54
CA VAL A 469 35.12 -2.35 -20.24
C VAL A 469 34.24 -1.15 -20.53
N ALA A 470 32.98 -1.22 -20.12
CA ALA A 470 32.25 0.02 -19.86
C ALA A 470 32.99 0.69 -18.69
N SER A 471 34.09 1.40 -18.98
CA SER A 471 34.72 2.26 -17.99
C SER A 471 33.67 3.33 -17.72
N ALA A 472 33.03 3.24 -16.56
CA ALA A 472 32.01 4.15 -16.10
C ALA A 472 32.62 5.52 -15.73
N THR A 473 33.47 6.08 -16.58
CA THR A 473 34.10 7.40 -16.39
C THR A 473 33.29 8.51 -17.08
N GLY A 474 32.08 8.21 -17.57
CA GLY A 474 31.17 9.24 -18.09
C GLY A 474 30.24 9.74 -16.98
N ASP A 475 29.79 11.00 -17.08
CA ASP A 475 28.94 11.74 -16.14
C ASP A 475 28.13 10.84 -15.21
N GLU A 476 28.71 10.54 -14.05
CA GLU A 476 28.07 9.71 -13.05
C GLU A 476 26.82 10.44 -12.56
N PRO A 477 25.69 9.73 -12.33
CA PRO A 477 24.57 10.33 -11.62
C PRO A 477 25.10 10.90 -10.31
N GLN A 478 25.07 12.22 -10.16
CA GLN A 478 25.55 12.89 -8.95
C GLN A 478 24.85 12.26 -7.74
N GLY A 479 25.64 11.69 -6.81
CA GLY A 479 25.13 11.04 -5.60
C GLY A 479 24.88 9.52 -5.71
N SER A 480 25.23 8.86 -6.83
CA SER A 480 25.16 7.40 -6.91
C SER A 480 26.22 6.72 -6.02
N THR A 481 25.79 5.73 -5.24
CA THR A 481 26.71 4.90 -4.44
C THR A 481 27.47 3.91 -5.32
N GLU A 482 28.56 3.34 -4.79
CA GLU A 482 29.28 2.25 -5.47
C GLU A 482 28.36 1.05 -5.76
N GLU A 483 27.47 0.69 -4.83
CA GLU A 483 26.50 -0.39 -5.03
C GLU A 483 25.56 -0.13 -6.22
N ILE A 484 25.05 1.10 -6.36
CA ILE A 484 24.18 1.47 -7.50
C ILE A 484 24.94 1.32 -8.81
N ARG A 485 26.19 1.82 -8.87
CA ARG A 485 27.03 1.74 -10.08
C ARG A 485 27.34 0.30 -10.46
N ASP A 486 27.73 -0.51 -9.48
CA ASP A 486 28.01 -1.92 -9.69
C ASP A 486 26.76 -2.69 -10.14
N THR A 487 25.60 -2.38 -9.57
CA THR A 487 24.33 -2.99 -10.00
C THR A 487 23.96 -2.59 -11.43
N ILE A 488 24.12 -1.30 -11.81
CA ILE A 488 23.89 -0.84 -13.19
C ILE A 488 24.80 -1.60 -14.17
N ARG A 489 26.11 -1.70 -13.85
CA ARG A 489 27.06 -2.46 -14.65
C ARG A 489 26.61 -3.90 -14.80
N ASP A 490 26.32 -4.57 -13.69
CA ASP A 490 25.97 -5.99 -13.70
C ASP A 490 24.67 -6.25 -14.49
N ILE A 491 23.66 -5.37 -14.37
CA ILE A 491 22.45 -5.46 -15.20
C ILE A 491 22.82 -5.26 -16.68
N ALA A 492 23.59 -4.24 -17.04
CA ALA A 492 24.00 -3.98 -18.43
C ALA A 492 24.79 -5.15 -19.02
N GLU A 493 25.72 -5.73 -18.27
CA GLU A 493 26.49 -6.89 -18.71
C GLU A 493 25.60 -8.13 -18.91
N LEU A 494 24.55 -8.32 -18.10
CA LEU A 494 23.55 -9.37 -18.36
C LEU A 494 22.75 -9.12 -19.65
N TYR A 495 22.45 -7.86 -19.97
CA TYR A 495 21.88 -7.50 -21.27
C TYR A 495 22.84 -7.86 -22.42
N GLY A 496 24.12 -7.47 -22.35
CA GLY A 496 25.12 -7.84 -23.35
C GLY A 496 25.26 -9.37 -23.49
N LEU A 497 25.32 -10.08 -22.37
CA LEU A 497 25.40 -11.54 -22.36
C LEU A 497 24.19 -12.19 -23.04
N SER A 498 22.99 -11.61 -22.90
CA SER A 498 21.77 -12.13 -23.55
C SER A 498 21.74 -11.95 -25.08
N HIS A 499 22.57 -11.04 -25.62
CA HIS A 499 22.71 -10.79 -27.06
C HIS A 499 23.81 -11.64 -27.70
N CYS A 500 24.72 -12.21 -26.92
CA CYS A 500 25.77 -13.10 -27.42
C CYS A 500 25.23 -14.27 -28.25
N LYS A 501 25.98 -14.67 -29.28
CA LYS A 501 25.64 -15.78 -30.19
C LYS A 501 25.35 -17.07 -29.45
N SER A 502 26.21 -17.38 -28.48
CA SER A 502 26.10 -18.51 -27.58
C SER A 502 26.78 -18.14 -26.25
N MET A 503 26.53 -18.93 -25.22
CA MET A 503 27.23 -18.83 -23.95
C MET A 503 28.01 -20.11 -23.69
N VAL A 504 29.27 -19.98 -23.33
CA VAL A 504 30.03 -21.08 -22.74
C VAL A 504 30.03 -20.89 -21.24
N ASN A 505 29.63 -21.94 -20.55
CA ASN A 505 29.78 -22.00 -19.12
C ASN A 505 30.77 -23.09 -18.76
N ASP A 506 31.71 -22.75 -17.89
CA ASP A 506 32.73 -23.67 -17.41
C ASP A 506 32.33 -24.36 -16.09
N GLY A 507 31.03 -24.63 -16.00
CA GLY A 507 30.28 -25.14 -14.86
C GLY A 507 28.78 -25.07 -15.18
N ARG A 508 27.91 -25.40 -14.21
CA ARG A 508 26.50 -25.05 -14.36
C ARG A 508 26.37 -23.55 -14.11
N PRO A 509 25.88 -22.73 -15.07
CA PRO A 509 25.51 -21.35 -14.76
C PRO A 509 24.61 -21.33 -13.54
N PRO A 510 24.73 -20.33 -12.66
CA PRO A 510 23.70 -20.11 -11.67
C PRO A 510 22.34 -20.09 -12.38
N VAL A 511 21.37 -20.83 -11.85
CA VAL A 511 20.05 -20.99 -12.47
C VAL A 511 19.43 -19.62 -12.80
N ALA A 512 19.60 -18.65 -11.91
CA ALA A 512 19.15 -17.28 -12.09
C ALA A 512 19.76 -16.56 -13.32
N VAL A 513 21.03 -16.79 -13.63
CA VAL A 513 21.68 -16.19 -14.82
C VAL A 513 21.05 -16.74 -16.10
N SER A 514 20.88 -18.07 -16.17
CA SER A 514 20.27 -18.72 -17.33
C SER A 514 18.82 -18.26 -17.52
N GLU A 515 18.07 -18.16 -16.42
CA GLU A 515 16.70 -17.66 -16.44
C GLU A 515 16.66 -16.22 -16.95
N VAL A 516 17.40 -15.29 -16.34
CA VAL A 516 17.41 -13.87 -16.76
C VAL A 516 17.82 -13.72 -18.21
N MET A 517 18.84 -14.44 -18.68
CA MET A 517 19.22 -14.42 -20.08
C MET A 517 18.09 -14.85 -21.00
N HIS A 518 17.35 -15.90 -20.64
CA HIS A 518 16.20 -16.37 -21.41
C HIS A 518 15.04 -15.36 -21.39
N LEU A 519 14.82 -14.68 -20.27
CA LEU A 519 13.85 -13.58 -20.17
C LEU A 519 14.23 -12.40 -21.07
N LEU A 520 15.50 -12.00 -21.07
CA LEU A 520 16.03 -10.88 -21.85
C LEU A 520 16.08 -11.18 -23.35
N LYS A 521 16.47 -12.39 -23.76
CA LYS A 521 16.55 -12.80 -25.17
C LYS A 521 15.20 -12.79 -25.89
N ARG A 522 14.10 -13.00 -25.16
CA ARG A 522 12.74 -12.92 -25.72
C ARG A 522 12.29 -11.48 -26.00
N ARG A 523 12.94 -10.47 -25.42
CA ARG A 523 12.65 -9.05 -25.62
C ARG A 523 13.20 -8.54 -26.96
N SER A 524 14.42 -8.94 -27.32
CA SER A 524 15.11 -8.43 -28.52
C SER A 524 14.37 -8.78 -29.83
N LEU A 525 13.61 -9.87 -29.84
CA LEU A 525 12.79 -10.29 -30.99
C LEU A 525 11.55 -9.40 -31.28
N LYS A 526 11.26 -8.39 -30.46
CA LYS A 526 10.09 -7.50 -30.65
C LYS A 526 10.43 -6.04 -30.96
N PHE A 527 11.69 -5.64 -30.81
CA PHE A 527 12.16 -4.27 -31.10
C PHE A 527 13.00 -4.18 -32.39
N LEU A 528 13.32 -5.33 -32.99
CA LEU A 528 13.75 -5.50 -34.38
C LEU A 528 12.57 -6.02 -35.20
#